data_AF-A0A2I2FIH9-F1
#
_entry.id   AF-A0A2I2FIH9-F1
#
_cell.length_a   1.000
_cell.length_b   1.000
_cell.length_c   1.000
_cell.angle_alpha   90.00
_cell.angle_beta   90.00
_cell.angle_gamma   90.00
#
_symmetry.space_group_name_H-M   'P 1'
#
loop_
_entity.id
_entity.type
_entity.pdbx_description
1 polymer ?
#
loop_
_entity_poly.entity_id
_entity_poly.type
_entity_poly.pdbx_seq_one_letter_code
_entity_poly.pdbx_strand_id
1 'polypeptide(L)'
;MKPIRQHLRLIHYHNARKSAIALGRRFATGTSSPMTTHTATPPTTASIPYLAAPDLTHASQAQHVRAVAHHLSQAGILKISLGFHDPESHYLTALISSLHKHHGHGLPITHSASRGWFWDVRPCPTTTTETATHQARSETMRNFPWHTDCSYENAPPRFFALHVLRPDRCGGGTLSAMPVEPLTALLAPATTATLSKPEYRITIPPEFIKDPLRTSIVAPLLADQSGSLIRLRGEIVTPLTEPAAAALDELRSVLRDSPVSALHLTAAELPAGSVVLLDNARWLHARNHILDPKRHLRRVRWHAVPFGMGMGVCHGV
;
A
#
# COMPACT_ATOMS: atom_id res chain seq x y z
N MET A 1 -34.27 -55.22 12.36
CA MET A 1 -34.11 -55.43 13.81
C MET A 1 -34.24 -54.08 14.52
N LYS A 2 -34.91 -54.09 15.67
CA LYS A 2 -35.36 -52.92 16.48
C LYS A 2 -34.19 -52.12 17.11
N PRO A 3 -34.47 -50.88 17.57
CA PRO A 3 -33.51 -49.80 17.80
C PRO A 3 -33.11 -49.59 19.28
N ILE A 4 -32.13 -48.72 19.54
CA ILE A 4 -31.84 -48.18 20.88
C ILE A 4 -32.11 -46.67 20.90
N ARG A 5 -32.94 -46.28 21.88
CA ARG A 5 -33.35 -44.91 22.28
C ARG A 5 -32.45 -44.40 23.41
N GLN A 6 -32.64 -43.10 23.69
CA GLN A 6 -32.49 -42.34 24.95
C GLN A 6 -31.31 -41.33 24.93
N HIS A 7 -31.41 -40.08 25.42
CA HIS A 7 -32.50 -39.31 26.03
C HIS A 7 -32.16 -37.80 25.98
N LEU A 8 -33.20 -36.96 26.06
CA LEU A 8 -33.17 -35.49 26.16
C LEU A 8 -32.49 -34.96 27.44
N ARG A 9 -31.99 -33.72 27.39
CA ARG A 9 -32.42 -32.65 28.31
C ARG A 9 -32.12 -31.23 27.77
N LEU A 10 -33.21 -30.50 27.58
CA LEU A 10 -33.32 -29.05 27.42
C LEU A 10 -33.07 -28.37 28.78
N ILE A 11 -32.39 -27.22 28.80
CA ILE A 11 -32.53 -26.24 29.89
C ILE A 11 -32.90 -24.90 29.27
N HIS A 12 -34.12 -24.46 29.56
CA HIS A 12 -34.59 -23.09 29.42
C HIS A 12 -34.06 -22.24 30.57
N TYR A 13 -33.69 -20.99 30.30
CA TYR A 13 -33.79 -19.93 31.29
C TYR A 13 -34.52 -18.73 30.68
N HIS A 14 -35.70 -18.48 31.23
CA HIS A 14 -36.51 -17.30 31.06
C HIS A 14 -36.57 -16.65 32.44
N ASN A 15 -36.34 -15.35 32.55
CA ASN A 15 -37.03 -14.53 33.55
C ASN A 15 -36.92 -13.05 33.18
N ALA A 16 -38.03 -12.52 32.70
CA ALA A 16 -38.39 -11.13 32.78
C ALA A 16 -38.92 -10.82 34.18
N ARG A 17 -38.70 -9.59 34.68
CA ARG A 17 -39.68 -8.88 35.51
C ARG A 17 -39.48 -7.37 35.42
N LYS A 18 -40.64 -6.71 35.39
CA LYS A 18 -40.93 -5.30 35.10
C LYS A 18 -40.96 -4.44 36.38
N SER A 19 -41.09 -3.13 36.13
CA SER A 19 -41.78 -2.08 36.92
C SER A 19 -40.88 -1.25 37.84
N ALA A 20 -41.12 0.04 38.09
CA ALA A 20 -41.88 1.14 37.48
C ALA A 20 -41.51 2.43 38.26
N ILE A 21 -41.46 3.57 37.57
CA ILE A 21 -41.80 4.96 37.97
C ILE A 21 -41.49 5.43 39.42
N ALA A 22 -40.68 6.50 39.53
CA ALA A 22 -40.93 7.58 40.50
C ALA A 22 -40.29 8.91 40.08
N LEU A 23 -41.13 9.95 40.08
CA LEU A 23 -40.86 11.36 39.84
C LEU A 23 -40.14 11.97 41.07
N GLY A 24 -39.14 12.83 40.86
CA GLY A 24 -38.47 13.53 41.96
C GLY A 24 -37.63 14.72 41.52
N ARG A 25 -38.26 15.89 41.40
CA ARG A 25 -37.57 17.20 41.35
C ARG A 25 -36.84 17.44 42.68
N ARG A 26 -35.55 17.77 42.62
CA ARG A 26 -34.91 18.67 43.60
C ARG A 26 -33.94 19.62 42.89
N PHE A 27 -34.19 20.90 43.11
CA PHE A 27 -33.24 21.99 42.89
C PHE A 27 -32.07 21.83 43.87
N ALA A 28 -30.85 21.99 43.38
CA ALA A 28 -29.69 22.31 44.19
C ALA A 28 -28.81 23.29 43.40
N THR A 29 -28.37 24.29 44.13
CA THR A 29 -27.78 25.56 43.75
C THR A 29 -26.36 25.44 43.23
N GLY A 30 -25.97 26.43 42.42
CA GLY A 30 -24.73 26.46 41.67
C GLY A 30 -23.45 26.51 42.51
N THR A 31 -22.40 25.99 41.90
CA THR A 31 -21.04 26.51 41.98
C THR A 31 -20.42 26.38 40.60
N SER A 32 -20.13 27.52 39.99
CA SER A 32 -19.50 27.67 38.68
C SER A 32 -18.02 27.32 38.76
N SER A 33 -17.59 26.32 38.00
CA SER A 33 -16.18 26.11 37.63
C SER A 33 -15.96 26.56 36.18
N PRO A 34 -14.84 27.19 35.86
CA PRO A 34 -14.61 27.79 34.56
C PRO A 34 -14.49 26.70 33.49
N MET A 35 -15.26 26.88 32.42
CA MET A 35 -15.23 26.04 31.22
C MET A 35 -13.91 26.31 30.50
N THR A 36 -12.89 25.50 30.76
CA THR A 36 -11.68 25.46 29.94
C THR A 36 -12.10 24.96 28.57
N THR A 37 -12.26 25.89 27.63
CA THR A 37 -12.35 25.57 26.21
C THR A 37 -11.06 24.86 25.81
N HIS A 38 -11.11 23.53 25.76
CA HIS A 38 -10.15 22.74 25.02
C HIS A 38 -10.29 23.13 23.56
N THR A 39 -9.48 24.10 23.12
CA THR A 39 -9.12 24.24 21.71
C THR A 39 -8.52 22.90 21.31
N ALA A 40 -9.34 22.09 20.64
CA ALA A 40 -8.89 20.92 19.94
C ALA A 40 -7.81 21.37 18.96
N THR A 41 -6.57 21.00 19.23
CA THR A 41 -5.47 21.10 18.28
C THR A 41 -5.94 20.41 17.00
N PRO A 42 -5.87 21.07 15.82
CA PRO A 42 -6.21 20.40 14.57
C PRO A 42 -5.36 19.14 14.43
N PRO A 43 -5.89 18.05 13.86
CA PRO A 43 -5.11 16.83 13.66
C PRO A 43 -3.86 17.19 12.87
N THR A 44 -2.70 16.92 13.46
CA THR A 44 -1.40 17.06 12.80
C THR A 44 -1.48 16.32 11.48
N THR A 45 -1.39 17.03 10.36
CA THR A 45 -1.25 16.42 9.03
C THR A 45 -0.11 15.42 9.12
N ALA A 46 -0.41 14.13 9.01
CA ALA A 46 0.57 13.07 9.14
C ALA A 46 1.71 13.33 8.14
N SER A 47 2.88 13.72 8.63
CA SER A 47 4.04 14.01 7.78
C SER A 47 4.76 12.71 7.45
N ILE A 48 5.12 12.52 6.19
CA ILE A 48 5.99 11.41 5.76
C ILE A 48 7.34 11.47 6.51
N PRO A 49 7.87 10.36 7.06
CA PRO A 49 9.22 10.32 7.59
C PRO A 49 10.23 10.81 6.56
N TYR A 50 11.27 11.49 7.03
CA TYR A 50 12.21 12.22 6.17
C TYR A 50 13.66 11.99 6.61
N LEU A 51 14.53 11.76 5.63
CA LEU A 51 15.99 11.80 5.80
C LEU A 51 16.63 12.67 4.70
N ALA A 52 17.80 13.22 4.99
CA ALA A 52 18.67 13.84 3.99
C ALA A 52 19.83 12.89 3.66
N ALA A 53 20.27 12.89 2.40
CA ALA A 53 21.52 12.27 1.97
C ALA A 53 22.36 13.34 1.25
N PRO A 54 23.20 14.09 2.00
CA PRO A 54 24.04 15.15 1.44
C PRO A 54 24.97 14.71 0.30
N ASP A 55 25.45 13.47 0.35
CA ASP A 55 26.36 12.90 -0.64
C ASP A 55 26.11 11.39 -0.83
N LEU A 56 26.76 10.81 -1.85
CA LEU A 56 26.60 9.40 -2.22
C LEU A 56 27.03 8.43 -1.12
N THR A 57 27.96 8.80 -0.25
CA THR A 57 28.52 7.89 0.78
C THR A 57 27.48 7.48 1.82
N HIS A 58 26.45 8.32 2.02
CA HIS A 58 25.33 8.02 2.91
C HIS A 58 24.61 6.72 2.54
N ALA A 59 24.58 6.34 1.26
CA ALA A 59 24.00 5.09 0.80
C ALA A 59 24.66 3.84 1.41
N SER A 60 25.88 3.96 1.92
CA SER A 60 26.64 2.87 2.56
C SER A 60 27.06 3.16 4.01
N GLN A 61 26.74 4.33 4.55
CA GLN A 61 26.97 4.63 5.96
C GLN A 61 26.00 3.85 6.86
N ALA A 62 26.56 3.13 7.84
CA ALA A 62 25.79 2.24 8.71
C ALA A 62 24.63 2.93 9.45
N GLN A 63 24.82 4.15 9.96
CA GLN A 63 23.76 4.89 10.67
C GLN A 63 22.61 5.26 9.73
N HIS A 64 22.94 5.77 8.53
CA HIS A 64 21.94 6.16 7.53
C HIS A 64 21.15 4.96 7.02
N VAL A 65 21.83 3.88 6.65
CA VAL A 65 21.20 2.64 6.18
C VAL A 65 20.30 2.04 7.26
N ARG A 66 20.73 2.06 8.53
CA ARG A 66 19.91 1.63 9.67
C ARG A 66 18.66 2.48 9.85
N ALA A 67 18.78 3.81 9.70
CA ALA A 67 17.63 4.71 9.79
C ALA A 67 16.63 4.45 8.65
N VAL A 68 17.12 4.23 7.43
CA VAL A 68 16.27 3.84 6.28
C VAL A 68 15.53 2.53 6.58
N ALA A 69 16.24 1.49 7.02
CA ALA A 69 15.63 0.20 7.36
C ALA A 69 14.59 0.34 8.49
N HIS A 70 14.89 1.14 9.52
CA HIS A 70 13.98 1.42 10.61
C HIS A 70 12.69 2.09 10.14
N HIS A 71 12.77 3.14 9.32
CA HIS A 71 11.57 3.81 8.81
C HIS A 71 10.73 2.92 7.88
N LEU A 72 11.38 2.09 7.04
CA LEU A 72 10.66 1.12 6.22
C LEU A 72 9.96 0.05 7.07
N SER A 73 10.59 -0.42 8.14
CA SER A 73 9.98 -1.39 9.06
C SER A 73 8.83 -0.78 9.86
N GLN A 74 9.00 0.42 10.42
CA GLN A 74 8.01 1.03 11.31
C GLN A 74 6.87 1.69 10.53
N ALA A 75 7.19 2.65 9.66
CA ALA A 75 6.20 3.43 8.94
C ALA A 75 5.81 2.82 7.59
N GLY A 76 6.68 2.04 6.96
CA GLY A 76 6.44 1.50 5.62
C GLY A 76 6.52 2.55 4.51
N ILE A 77 6.93 3.78 4.81
CA ILE A 77 7.13 4.85 3.84
C ILE A 77 8.23 5.80 4.32
N LEU A 78 9.04 6.32 3.39
CA LEU A 78 10.12 7.24 3.68
C LEU A 78 10.40 8.14 2.48
N LYS A 79 10.57 9.44 2.73
CA LYS A 79 11.18 10.37 1.78
C LYS A 79 12.66 10.58 2.11
N ILE A 80 13.50 10.60 1.10
CA ILE A 80 14.91 10.99 1.19
C ILE A 80 15.16 12.12 0.20
N SER A 81 15.80 13.21 0.61
CA SER A 81 16.28 14.26 -0.29
C SER A 81 17.78 14.12 -0.52
N LEU A 82 18.18 14.04 -1.79
CA LEU A 82 19.58 13.97 -2.19
C LEU A 82 20.15 15.40 -2.28
N GLY A 83 21.28 15.64 -1.61
CA GLY A 83 22.04 16.89 -1.65
C GLY A 83 22.96 17.01 -2.87
N PHE A 84 22.90 16.05 -3.80
CA PHE A 84 23.80 15.92 -4.94
C PHE A 84 23.04 15.48 -6.19
N HIS A 85 23.64 15.74 -7.36
CA HIS A 85 23.08 15.33 -8.64
C HIS A 85 23.35 13.83 -8.90
N ASP A 86 22.30 13.03 -9.08
CA ASP A 86 22.39 11.58 -9.27
C ASP A 86 21.48 11.10 -10.43
N PRO A 87 21.77 11.47 -11.69
CA PRO A 87 20.91 11.14 -12.82
C PRO A 87 20.81 9.62 -13.06
N GLU A 88 21.81 8.87 -12.59
CA GLU A 88 21.91 7.43 -12.78
C GLU A 88 21.36 6.60 -11.62
N SER A 89 20.85 7.22 -10.55
CA SER A 89 20.38 6.52 -9.34
C SER A 89 21.45 5.63 -8.69
N HIS A 90 22.71 6.08 -8.68
CA HIS A 90 23.80 5.41 -7.98
C HIS A 90 23.52 5.30 -6.48
N TYR A 91 22.87 6.31 -5.89
CA TYR A 91 22.46 6.29 -4.49
C TYR A 91 21.54 5.10 -4.19
N LEU A 92 20.49 4.90 -4.99
CA LEU A 92 19.55 3.79 -4.81
C LEU A 92 20.23 2.42 -4.99
N THR A 93 21.15 2.33 -5.95
CA THR A 93 21.92 1.09 -6.20
C THR A 93 22.75 0.70 -4.97
N ALA A 94 23.51 1.65 -4.42
CA ALA A 94 24.32 1.44 -3.24
C ALA A 94 23.45 1.19 -2.00
N LEU A 95 22.37 1.95 -1.81
CA LEU A 95 21.47 1.81 -0.67
C LEU A 95 20.82 0.43 -0.61
N ILE A 96 20.28 -0.07 -1.73
CA ILE A 96 19.64 -1.39 -1.76
C ILE A 96 20.67 -2.50 -1.51
N SER A 97 21.88 -2.35 -2.06
CA SER A 97 22.98 -3.29 -1.80
C SER A 97 23.35 -3.32 -0.31
N SER A 98 23.41 -2.15 0.34
CA SER A 98 23.66 -2.05 1.77
C SER A 98 22.51 -2.59 2.63
N LEU A 99 21.25 -2.35 2.25
CA LEU A 99 20.08 -2.94 2.93
C LEU A 99 20.08 -4.47 2.81
N HIS A 100 20.45 -5.01 1.65
CA HIS A 100 20.60 -6.45 1.47
C HIS A 100 21.69 -7.02 2.39
N LYS A 101 22.88 -6.40 2.36
CA LYS A 101 24.05 -6.84 3.14
C LYS A 101 23.83 -6.77 4.66
N HIS A 102 23.10 -5.78 5.16
CA HIS A 102 23.06 -5.46 6.59
C HIS A 102 21.70 -5.63 7.26
N HIS A 103 20.60 -5.71 6.50
CA HIS A 103 19.24 -5.72 7.03
C HIS A 103 18.34 -6.82 6.43
N GLY A 104 18.92 -7.81 5.74
CA GLY A 104 18.18 -8.98 5.27
C GLY A 104 17.20 -8.71 4.13
N HIS A 105 17.27 -7.53 3.50
CA HIS A 105 16.47 -7.27 2.30
C HIS A 105 16.93 -8.19 1.16
N GLY A 106 16.01 -8.50 0.24
CA GLY A 106 16.34 -9.23 -0.98
C GLY A 106 16.90 -8.28 -2.04
N LEU A 107 17.55 -8.86 -3.05
CA LEU A 107 18.11 -8.10 -4.17
C LEU A 107 17.02 -7.45 -5.04
N PRO A 108 17.37 -6.45 -5.87
CA PRO A 108 16.47 -5.88 -6.87
C PRO A 108 15.94 -6.93 -7.84
N ILE A 109 14.69 -6.73 -8.29
CA ILE A 109 14.07 -7.55 -9.33
C ILE A 109 14.10 -6.83 -10.66
N THR A 110 14.27 -7.59 -11.75
CA THR A 110 14.12 -7.06 -13.10
C THR A 110 12.65 -6.73 -13.39
N HIS A 111 12.43 -5.64 -14.13
CA HIS A 111 11.07 -5.21 -14.45
C HIS A 111 10.41 -6.05 -15.54
N SER A 112 11.21 -6.58 -16.47
CA SER A 112 10.78 -7.51 -17.52
C SER A 112 11.98 -8.35 -17.98
N ALA A 113 11.75 -9.29 -18.91
CA ALA A 113 12.83 -10.04 -19.54
C ALA A 113 13.85 -9.13 -20.28
N SER A 114 13.42 -7.94 -20.72
CA SER A 114 14.22 -7.01 -21.51
C SER A 114 14.68 -5.76 -20.75
N ARG A 115 14.24 -5.55 -19.50
CA ARG A 115 14.58 -4.36 -18.71
C ARG A 115 15.15 -4.73 -17.34
N GLY A 116 16.30 -4.13 -16.99
CA GLY A 116 17.03 -4.37 -15.75
C GLY A 116 16.33 -3.85 -14.48
N TRP A 117 17.12 -3.50 -13.47
CA TRP A 117 16.62 -3.10 -12.15
C TRP A 117 15.87 -1.77 -12.15
N PHE A 118 16.30 -0.83 -12.99
CA PHE A 118 15.70 0.50 -13.08
C PHE A 118 14.74 0.60 -14.27
N TRP A 119 13.63 1.26 -14.03
CA TRP A 119 12.60 1.55 -15.04
C TRP A 119 12.33 3.04 -15.10
N ASP A 120 12.47 3.64 -16.28
CA ASP A 120 12.07 5.03 -16.51
C ASP A 120 10.55 5.15 -16.55
N VAL A 121 10.00 5.88 -15.59
CA VAL A 121 8.59 6.23 -15.48
C VAL A 121 8.43 7.64 -16.04
N ARG A 122 8.25 7.72 -17.35
CA ARG A 122 8.01 8.98 -18.08
C ARG A 122 6.92 8.80 -19.14
N PRO A 123 6.12 9.83 -19.45
CA PRO A 123 5.23 9.80 -20.60
C PRO A 123 6.00 9.48 -21.88
N CYS A 124 5.56 8.46 -22.62
CA CYS A 124 6.10 8.17 -23.96
C CYS A 124 5.14 8.74 -25.03
N PRO A 125 5.58 9.68 -25.88
CA PRO A 125 4.72 10.29 -26.91
C PRO A 125 4.32 9.34 -28.06
N THR A 126 5.07 8.27 -28.28
CA THR A 126 4.95 7.39 -29.45
C THR A 126 4.16 6.12 -29.13
N THR A 127 2.83 6.22 -29.11
CA THR A 127 1.91 5.07 -29.28
C THR A 127 0.60 5.57 -29.90
N THR A 128 0.70 6.29 -31.01
CA THR A 128 -0.45 6.67 -31.87
C THR A 128 -0.66 5.71 -33.05
N THR A 129 0.18 4.70 -33.21
CA THR A 129 0.02 3.64 -34.22
C THR A 129 -0.40 2.33 -33.55
N GLU A 130 -1.28 1.57 -34.22
CA GLU A 130 -1.98 0.35 -33.79
C GLU A 130 -1.09 -0.84 -33.33
N THR A 131 0.21 -0.64 -33.13
CA THR A 131 1.17 -1.57 -32.52
C THR A 131 1.33 -1.36 -31.00
N ALA A 132 0.35 -0.73 -30.35
CA ALA A 132 0.35 -0.35 -28.94
C ALA A 132 0.10 -1.51 -27.96
N THR A 133 0.69 -2.68 -28.18
CA THR A 133 0.42 -3.88 -27.34
C THR A 133 1.24 -3.93 -26.04
N HIS A 134 2.19 -3.01 -25.81
CA HIS A 134 3.16 -3.13 -24.70
C HIS A 134 3.48 -1.85 -23.90
N GLN A 135 2.61 -0.84 -23.89
CA GLN A 135 2.85 0.36 -23.06
C GLN A 135 2.39 0.14 -21.62
N ALA A 136 3.32 0.27 -20.66
CA ALA A 136 2.97 0.16 -19.26
C ALA A 136 2.12 1.36 -18.81
N ARG A 137 1.13 1.14 -17.92
CA ARG A 137 0.27 2.21 -17.41
C ARG A 137 1.05 3.41 -16.84
N SER A 138 2.19 3.13 -16.21
CA SER A 138 3.11 4.13 -15.65
C SER A 138 3.72 5.07 -16.70
N GLU A 139 3.82 4.64 -17.96
CA GLU A 139 4.36 5.41 -19.10
C GLU A 139 3.28 6.25 -19.82
N THR A 140 2.05 6.24 -19.33
CA THR A 140 0.94 7.05 -19.86
C THR A 140 0.74 8.33 -19.04
N MET A 141 0.06 9.33 -19.62
CA MET A 141 -0.32 10.56 -18.90
C MET A 141 -1.64 10.44 -18.10
N ARG A 142 -2.35 9.31 -18.20
CA ARG A 142 -3.66 9.10 -17.57
C ARG A 142 -3.55 8.93 -16.06
N ASN A 143 -4.67 9.00 -15.34
CA ASN A 143 -4.71 8.60 -13.93
C ASN A 143 -4.21 7.14 -13.77
N PHE A 144 -3.47 6.89 -12.69
CA PHE A 144 -3.16 5.55 -12.22
C PHE A 144 -3.85 5.37 -10.86
N PRO A 145 -4.99 4.66 -10.80
CA PRO A 145 -5.74 4.44 -9.56
C PRO A 145 -4.93 3.74 -8.46
N TRP A 146 -5.50 3.66 -7.26
CA TRP A 146 -4.91 2.95 -6.13
C TRP A 146 -4.51 1.52 -6.47
N HIS A 147 -3.24 1.20 -6.26
CA HIS A 147 -2.69 -0.11 -6.53
C HIS A 147 -1.43 -0.39 -5.68
N THR A 148 -1.02 -1.65 -5.71
CA THR A 148 0.31 -2.13 -5.34
C THR A 148 1.06 -2.55 -6.60
N ASP A 149 2.38 -2.38 -6.61
CA ASP A 149 3.23 -2.80 -7.72
C ASP A 149 3.28 -4.34 -7.84
N CYS A 150 3.23 -4.84 -9.07
CA CYS A 150 3.31 -6.28 -9.38
C CYS A 150 2.31 -7.17 -8.62
N SER A 151 1.08 -6.72 -8.40
CA SER A 151 0.04 -7.51 -7.70
C SER A 151 -0.27 -8.87 -8.34
N TYR A 152 0.08 -9.04 -9.61
CA TYR A 152 -0.07 -10.26 -10.42
C TYR A 152 1.08 -11.28 -10.25
N GLU A 153 2.14 -10.95 -9.49
CA GLU A 153 3.24 -11.88 -9.20
C GLU A 153 2.91 -12.76 -7.97
N ASN A 154 3.40 -14.00 -7.95
CA ASN A 154 3.29 -14.86 -6.76
C ASN A 154 4.08 -14.26 -5.58
N ALA A 155 5.27 -13.75 -5.88
CA ALA A 155 6.16 -13.08 -4.96
C ALA A 155 6.30 -11.60 -5.37
N PRO A 156 5.30 -10.75 -5.06
CA PRO A 156 5.41 -9.33 -5.34
C PRO A 156 6.61 -8.72 -4.57
N PRO A 157 7.23 -7.64 -5.08
CA PRO A 157 8.27 -6.95 -4.34
C PRO A 157 7.69 -6.38 -3.05
N ARG A 158 8.39 -6.59 -1.92
CA ARG A 158 8.01 -5.99 -0.65
C ARG A 158 8.19 -4.47 -0.68
N PHE A 159 9.19 -3.98 -1.40
CA PHE A 159 9.50 -2.56 -1.44
C PHE A 159 9.69 -2.06 -2.88
N PHE A 160 9.35 -0.80 -3.09
CA PHE A 160 9.75 -0.07 -4.29
C PHE A 160 10.20 1.34 -3.93
N ALA A 161 10.96 1.96 -4.84
CA ALA A 161 11.37 3.33 -4.73
C ALA A 161 11.14 4.09 -6.03
N LEU A 162 10.82 5.38 -5.90
CA LEU A 162 10.72 6.33 -6.99
C LEU A 162 11.75 7.45 -6.76
N HIS A 163 12.72 7.56 -7.67
CA HIS A 163 13.64 8.69 -7.75
C HIS A 163 13.08 9.74 -8.71
N VAL A 164 12.84 10.94 -8.22
CA VAL A 164 12.40 12.10 -8.99
C VAL A 164 13.59 12.74 -9.70
N LEU A 165 13.74 12.43 -10.98
CA LEU A 165 14.73 13.12 -11.85
C LEU A 165 14.16 14.45 -12.35
N ARG A 166 12.87 14.45 -12.70
CA ARG A 166 12.12 15.65 -13.07
C ARG A 166 10.67 15.54 -12.61
N PRO A 167 10.21 16.40 -11.67
CA PRO A 167 8.81 16.42 -11.27
C PRO A 167 7.92 16.97 -12.39
N ASP A 168 6.61 16.78 -12.24
CA ASP A 168 5.65 17.49 -13.08
C ASP A 168 5.70 18.99 -12.75
N ARG A 169 5.86 19.84 -13.77
CA ARG A 169 5.95 21.29 -13.60
C ARG A 169 4.66 22.03 -13.96
N CYS A 170 3.61 21.30 -14.29
CA CYS A 170 2.34 21.81 -14.79
C CYS A 170 1.18 21.51 -13.81
N GLY A 171 1.48 21.08 -12.58
CA GLY A 171 0.47 20.83 -11.54
C GLY A 171 -0.17 19.43 -11.57
N GLY A 172 0.33 18.53 -12.43
CA GLY A 172 -0.11 17.14 -12.49
C GLY A 172 0.81 16.18 -11.73
N GLY A 173 0.62 14.88 -11.95
CA GLY A 173 1.54 13.82 -11.55
C GLY A 173 1.79 13.65 -10.04
N THR A 174 0.92 14.17 -9.18
CA THR A 174 0.90 13.99 -7.72
C THR A 174 0.92 12.51 -7.38
N LEU A 175 1.91 12.11 -6.57
CA LEU A 175 1.97 10.77 -6.00
C LEU A 175 1.10 10.74 -4.76
N SER A 176 0.06 9.91 -4.76
CA SER A 176 -0.74 9.68 -3.56
C SER A 176 -0.37 8.34 -2.94
N ALA A 177 -0.28 8.27 -1.62
CA ALA A 177 0.05 7.06 -0.86
C ALA A 177 -0.88 6.93 0.34
N MET A 178 -1.42 5.73 0.57
CA MET A 178 -2.39 5.49 1.63
C MET A 178 -2.03 4.20 2.41
N PRO A 179 -1.99 4.24 3.74
CA PRO A 179 -1.75 3.05 4.54
C PRO A 179 -2.94 2.09 4.43
N VAL A 180 -2.65 0.80 4.35
CA VAL A 180 -3.67 -0.25 4.14
C VAL A 180 -4.50 -0.51 5.39
N GLU A 181 -3.88 -0.50 6.56
CA GLU A 181 -4.54 -0.89 7.82
C GLU A 181 -5.77 -0.02 8.16
N PRO A 182 -5.71 1.33 8.11
CA PRO A 182 -6.91 2.15 8.31
C PRO A 182 -8.00 1.92 7.27
N LEU A 183 -7.63 1.61 6.03
CA LEU A 183 -8.59 1.28 4.97
C LEU A 183 -9.31 -0.03 5.27
N THR A 184 -8.57 -1.09 5.62
CA THR A 184 -9.16 -2.40 5.89
C THR A 184 -9.98 -2.44 7.16
N ALA A 185 -9.72 -1.55 8.12
CA ALA A 185 -10.54 -1.38 9.31
C ALA A 185 -11.97 -0.88 9.02
N LEU A 186 -12.21 -0.31 7.83
CA LEU A 186 -13.54 0.10 7.37
C LEU A 186 -14.34 -1.04 6.73
N LEU A 187 -13.70 -2.18 6.43
CA LEU A 187 -14.36 -3.32 5.81
C LEU A 187 -15.10 -4.16 6.85
N ALA A 188 -16.20 -4.77 6.44
CA ALA A 188 -16.86 -5.79 7.23
C ALA A 188 -15.90 -6.98 7.48
N PRO A 189 -15.91 -7.59 8.68
CA PRO A 189 -15.06 -8.74 8.98
C PRO A 189 -15.22 -9.91 8.00
N ALA A 190 -16.45 -10.14 7.52
CA ALA A 190 -16.74 -11.17 6.52
C ALA A 190 -16.09 -10.86 5.15
N THR A 191 -16.00 -9.58 4.79
CA THR A 191 -15.33 -9.10 3.58
C THR A 191 -13.83 -9.29 3.68
N THR A 192 -13.22 -8.89 4.80
CA THR A 192 -11.80 -9.16 5.07
C THR A 192 -11.50 -10.66 4.98
N ALA A 193 -12.29 -11.50 5.64
CA ALA A 193 -12.13 -12.96 5.59
C ALA A 193 -12.25 -13.55 4.17
N THR A 194 -13.09 -12.95 3.32
CA THR A 194 -13.28 -13.39 1.93
C THR A 194 -12.17 -12.88 1.02
N LEU A 195 -11.66 -11.67 1.23
CA LEU A 195 -10.51 -11.10 0.50
C LEU A 195 -9.20 -11.87 0.78
N SER A 196 -9.09 -12.53 1.93
CA SER A 196 -7.94 -13.38 2.28
C SER A 196 -7.96 -14.78 1.67
N LYS A 197 -9.02 -15.16 0.94
CA LYS A 197 -9.12 -16.47 0.27
C LYS A 197 -8.59 -16.40 -1.17
N PRO A 198 -8.01 -17.49 -1.72
CA PRO A 198 -7.54 -17.55 -3.10
C PRO A 198 -8.71 -17.68 -4.10
N GLU A 199 -9.63 -16.73 -4.08
CA GLU A 199 -10.86 -16.70 -4.89
C GLU A 199 -10.84 -15.58 -5.94
N TYR A 200 -9.65 -15.08 -6.27
CA TYR A 200 -9.47 -13.99 -7.22
C TYR A 200 -8.46 -14.38 -8.29
N ARG A 201 -8.87 -14.28 -9.56
CA ARG A 201 -7.97 -14.35 -10.70
C ARG A 201 -7.37 -12.97 -10.92
N ILE A 202 -6.05 -12.88 -10.94
CA ILE A 202 -5.30 -11.66 -11.21
C ILE A 202 -4.59 -11.82 -12.56
N THR A 203 -5.06 -11.10 -13.56
CA THR A 203 -4.51 -11.14 -14.92
C THR A 203 -3.17 -10.44 -14.98
N ILE A 204 -2.17 -11.08 -15.59
CA ILE A 204 -0.86 -10.46 -15.84
C ILE A 204 -1.03 -9.54 -17.06
N PRO A 205 -0.74 -8.23 -16.93
CA PRO A 205 -0.82 -7.33 -18.08
C PRO A 205 0.11 -7.80 -19.21
N PRO A 206 -0.30 -7.69 -20.49
CA PRO A 206 0.45 -8.25 -21.62
C PRO A 206 1.92 -7.82 -21.67
N GLU A 207 2.22 -6.58 -21.31
CA GLU A 207 3.58 -6.02 -21.28
C GLU A 207 4.50 -6.64 -20.21
N PHE A 208 3.95 -7.39 -19.26
CA PHE A 208 4.68 -8.03 -18.17
C PHE A 208 4.65 -9.57 -18.21
N ILE A 209 4.08 -10.17 -19.26
CA ILE A 209 4.10 -11.62 -19.45
C ILE A 209 5.55 -12.08 -19.68
N LYS A 210 6.03 -12.95 -18.81
CA LYS A 210 7.36 -13.59 -18.89
C LYS A 210 7.29 -15.01 -19.47
N ASP A 211 6.17 -15.68 -19.26
CA ASP A 211 5.87 -17.03 -19.74
C ASP A 211 4.50 -16.99 -20.44
N PRO A 212 4.43 -17.22 -21.77
CA PRO A 212 3.17 -17.21 -22.51
C PRO A 212 2.12 -18.20 -22.00
N LEU A 213 2.53 -19.28 -21.33
CA LEU A 213 1.61 -20.26 -20.74
C LEU A 213 0.98 -19.76 -19.44
N ARG A 214 1.51 -18.67 -18.87
CA ARG A 214 1.09 -18.09 -17.61
C ARG A 214 0.66 -16.64 -17.79
N THR A 215 -0.64 -16.45 -17.98
CA THR A 215 -1.26 -15.14 -18.21
C THR A 215 -2.04 -14.61 -17.01
N SER A 216 -2.19 -15.40 -15.94
CA SER A 216 -2.83 -14.99 -14.70
C SER A 216 -2.34 -15.81 -13.51
N ILE A 217 -2.68 -15.36 -12.31
CA ILE A 217 -2.59 -16.15 -11.06
C ILE A 217 -3.95 -16.23 -10.38
N VAL A 218 -4.15 -17.24 -9.54
CA VAL A 218 -5.28 -17.29 -8.59
C VAL A 218 -4.71 -17.11 -7.19
N ALA A 219 -5.12 -16.05 -6.49
CA ALA A 219 -4.49 -15.62 -5.26
C ALA A 219 -5.44 -14.79 -4.38
N PRO A 220 -5.17 -14.69 -3.07
CA PRO A 220 -5.89 -13.77 -2.20
C PRO A 220 -5.41 -12.32 -2.40
N LEU A 221 -6.31 -11.36 -2.12
CA LEU A 221 -6.01 -9.93 -2.16
C LEU A 221 -5.45 -9.41 -0.83
N LEU A 222 -5.93 -9.95 0.30
CA LEU A 222 -5.34 -9.72 1.62
C LEU A 222 -4.46 -10.90 2.03
N ALA A 223 -3.34 -10.65 2.70
CA ALA A 223 -2.43 -11.74 3.09
C ALA A 223 -3.06 -12.68 4.11
N ASP A 224 -3.85 -12.13 5.02
CA ASP A 224 -4.54 -12.82 6.10
C ASP A 224 -5.75 -11.97 6.55
N GLN A 225 -6.40 -12.38 7.63
CA GLN A 225 -7.58 -11.71 8.17
C GLN A 225 -7.26 -10.47 9.01
N SER A 226 -5.99 -10.17 9.29
CA SER A 226 -5.61 -8.91 9.95
C SER A 226 -5.85 -7.70 9.04
N GLY A 227 -5.86 -7.93 7.72
CA GLY A 227 -5.99 -6.87 6.73
C GLY A 227 -4.74 -5.99 6.58
N SER A 228 -3.65 -6.24 7.30
CA SER A 228 -2.49 -5.33 7.31
C SER A 228 -1.70 -5.30 6.00
N LEU A 229 -1.85 -6.32 5.15
CA LEU A 229 -1.13 -6.45 3.88
C LEU A 229 -2.09 -6.72 2.73
N ILE A 230 -1.95 -5.96 1.65
CA ILE A 230 -2.77 -6.08 0.44
C ILE A 230 -1.90 -6.27 -0.81
N ARG A 231 -2.44 -6.96 -1.81
CA ARG A 231 -2.06 -6.81 -3.22
C ARG A 231 -3.30 -6.44 -4.01
N LEU A 232 -3.22 -5.35 -4.77
CA LEU A 232 -4.39 -4.85 -5.49
C LEU A 232 -3.96 -4.10 -6.74
N ARG A 233 -4.63 -4.40 -7.85
CA ARG A 233 -4.70 -3.53 -9.02
C ARG A 233 -6.07 -3.74 -9.65
N GLY A 234 -7.02 -2.85 -9.33
CA GLY A 234 -8.45 -3.15 -9.41
C GLY A 234 -8.96 -3.57 -10.78
N GLU A 235 -8.32 -3.13 -11.86
CA GLU A 235 -8.73 -3.43 -13.23
C GLU A 235 -8.29 -4.80 -13.75
N ILE A 236 -7.35 -5.48 -13.07
CA ILE A 236 -6.87 -6.81 -13.47
C ILE A 236 -7.37 -7.94 -12.56
N VAL A 237 -8.29 -7.62 -11.64
CA VAL A 237 -8.83 -8.59 -10.67
C VAL A 237 -10.22 -9.02 -11.09
N THR A 238 -10.42 -10.33 -11.22
CA THR A 238 -11.70 -10.97 -11.47
C THR A 238 -12.04 -11.90 -10.30
N PRO A 239 -13.16 -11.68 -9.58
CA PRO A 239 -13.62 -12.60 -8.55
C PRO A 239 -14.08 -13.93 -9.17
N LEU A 240 -13.86 -15.03 -8.47
CA LEU A 240 -14.22 -16.39 -8.93
C LEU A 240 -15.49 -16.94 -8.28
N THR A 241 -16.02 -16.25 -7.28
CA THR A 241 -17.22 -16.65 -6.52
C THR A 241 -18.10 -15.42 -6.26
N GLU A 242 -19.40 -15.63 -6.03
CA GLU A 242 -20.32 -14.55 -5.64
C GLU A 242 -19.90 -13.84 -4.33
N PRO A 243 -19.48 -14.55 -3.26
CA PRO A 243 -18.92 -13.89 -2.08
C PRO A 243 -17.68 -13.05 -2.39
N ALA A 244 -16.77 -13.54 -3.25
CA ALA A 244 -15.58 -12.78 -3.64
C ALA A 244 -15.94 -11.53 -4.45
N ALA A 245 -17.00 -11.59 -5.28
CA ALA A 245 -17.49 -10.44 -6.02
C ALA A 245 -18.02 -9.36 -5.06
N ALA A 246 -18.90 -9.73 -4.12
CA ALA A 246 -19.43 -8.82 -3.11
C ALA A 246 -18.31 -8.18 -2.26
N ALA A 247 -17.33 -8.98 -1.82
CA ALA A 247 -16.20 -8.51 -1.03
C ALA A 247 -15.30 -7.53 -1.81
N LEU A 248 -15.06 -7.79 -3.10
CA LEU A 248 -14.31 -6.89 -3.96
C LEU A 248 -15.05 -5.58 -4.22
N ASP A 249 -16.37 -5.62 -4.35
CA ASP A 249 -17.19 -4.41 -4.56
C ASP A 249 -17.24 -3.52 -3.33
N GLU A 250 -17.32 -4.11 -2.13
CA GLU A 250 -17.18 -3.36 -0.88
C GLU A 250 -15.80 -2.68 -0.79
N LEU A 251 -14.71 -3.43 -1.04
CA LEU A 251 -13.35 -2.86 -1.07
C LEU A 251 -13.24 -1.69 -2.05
N ARG A 252 -13.84 -1.84 -3.25
CA ARG A 252 -13.88 -0.78 -4.26
C ARG A 252 -14.68 0.43 -3.79
N SER A 253 -15.77 0.25 -3.04
CA SER A 253 -16.53 1.37 -2.47
C SER A 253 -15.71 2.12 -1.45
N VAL A 254 -15.13 1.41 -0.46
CA VAL A 254 -14.29 2.04 0.57
C VAL A 254 -13.12 2.82 -0.05
N LEU A 255 -12.48 2.27 -1.08
CA LEU A 255 -11.39 2.96 -1.81
C LEU A 255 -11.82 4.24 -2.53
N ARG A 256 -13.08 4.31 -3.01
CA ARG A 256 -13.62 5.52 -3.65
C ARG A 256 -14.07 6.55 -2.62
N ASP A 257 -14.74 6.10 -1.58
CA ASP A 257 -15.51 6.94 -0.67
C ASP A 257 -14.69 7.40 0.53
N SER A 258 -13.58 6.71 0.85
CA SER A 258 -12.83 6.92 2.08
C SER A 258 -11.32 6.69 1.89
N PRO A 259 -10.60 7.58 1.19
CA PRO A 259 -9.14 7.56 1.15
C PRO A 259 -8.54 8.07 2.47
N VAL A 260 -8.81 7.34 3.56
CA VAL A 260 -8.44 7.72 4.92
C VAL A 260 -6.93 7.79 5.05
N SER A 261 -6.44 8.90 5.63
CA SER A 261 -5.00 9.11 5.86
C SER A 261 -4.14 9.07 4.59
N ALA A 262 -4.74 9.30 3.42
CA ALA A 262 -3.98 9.42 2.17
C ALA A 262 -3.08 10.66 2.20
N LEU A 263 -1.81 10.45 1.90
CA LEU A 263 -0.82 11.49 1.66
C LEU A 263 -0.86 11.85 0.18
N HIS A 264 -0.80 13.14 -0.14
CA HIS A 264 -0.78 13.65 -1.52
C HIS A 264 0.49 14.44 -1.77
N LEU A 265 1.51 13.76 -2.27
CA LEU A 265 2.85 14.29 -2.46
C LEU A 265 2.96 14.98 -3.83
N THR A 266 2.85 16.30 -3.82
CA THR A 266 2.95 17.19 -4.98
C THR A 266 4.41 17.37 -5.45
N ALA A 267 4.59 18.06 -6.58
CA ALA A 267 5.92 18.43 -7.07
C ALA A 267 6.73 19.30 -6.09
N ALA A 268 6.05 20.09 -5.24
CA ALA A 268 6.70 20.90 -4.21
C ALA A 268 7.22 20.03 -3.06
N GLU A 269 6.50 18.97 -2.71
CA GLU A 269 6.90 18.01 -1.68
C GLU A 269 7.92 16.99 -2.19
N LEU A 270 7.91 16.70 -3.50
CA LEU A 270 8.83 15.80 -4.19
C LEU A 270 9.54 16.50 -5.35
N PRO A 271 10.41 17.50 -5.07
CA PRO A 271 11.22 18.14 -6.10
C PRO A 271 12.25 17.15 -6.70
N ALA A 272 12.91 17.56 -7.78
CA ALA A 272 14.03 16.82 -8.35
C ALA A 272 15.09 16.49 -7.28
N GLY A 273 15.65 15.28 -7.33
CA GLY A 273 16.55 14.75 -6.30
C GLY A 273 15.83 14.16 -5.08
N SER A 274 14.49 14.04 -5.10
CA SER A 274 13.75 13.32 -4.07
C SER A 274 13.68 11.83 -4.39
N VAL A 275 13.84 10.97 -3.38
CA VAL A 275 13.60 9.53 -3.44
C VAL A 275 12.48 9.19 -2.47
N VAL A 276 11.42 8.52 -2.92
CA VAL A 276 10.39 7.98 -2.03
C VAL A 276 10.48 6.47 -2.04
N LEU A 277 10.55 5.87 -0.86
CA LEU A 277 10.57 4.42 -0.66
C LEU A 277 9.25 4.02 0.01
N LEU A 278 8.64 2.92 -0.45
CA LEU A 278 7.39 2.40 0.10
C LEU A 278 7.48 0.89 0.32
N ASP A 279 6.87 0.43 1.40
CA ASP A 279 6.43 -0.94 1.62
C ASP A 279 5.16 -1.18 0.79
N ASN A 280 5.35 -1.89 -0.30
CA ASN A 280 4.36 -2.11 -1.36
C ASN A 280 3.13 -2.90 -0.88
N ALA A 281 3.24 -3.66 0.21
CA ALA A 281 2.14 -4.46 0.73
C ALA A 281 1.36 -3.71 1.83
N ARG A 282 2.00 -2.78 2.53
CA ARG A 282 1.38 -1.95 3.59
C ARG A 282 0.83 -0.61 3.09
N TRP A 283 1.20 -0.21 1.88
CA TRP A 283 0.79 1.05 1.28
C TRP A 283 0.24 0.85 -0.14
N LEU A 284 -0.96 1.38 -0.37
CA LEU A 284 -1.46 1.62 -1.72
C LEU A 284 -0.88 2.93 -2.25
N HIS A 285 -0.66 3.00 -3.56
CA HIS A 285 -0.27 4.23 -4.21
C HIS A 285 -1.08 4.51 -5.47
N ALA A 286 -1.22 5.78 -5.79
CA ALA A 286 -1.92 6.28 -6.96
C ALA A 286 -1.19 7.48 -7.54
N ARG A 287 -1.55 7.82 -8.77
CA ARG A 287 -1.07 9.02 -9.45
C ARG A 287 -2.23 9.67 -10.17
N ASN A 288 -2.42 10.98 -9.99
CA ASN A 288 -3.34 11.73 -10.84
C ASN A 288 -2.76 11.90 -12.26
N HIS A 289 -3.49 12.62 -13.10
CA HIS A 289 -3.13 12.89 -14.47
C HIS A 289 -1.79 13.65 -14.52
N ILE A 290 -0.92 13.28 -15.45
CA ILE A 290 0.32 14.01 -15.71
C ILE A 290 -0.01 15.16 -16.67
N LEU A 291 0.54 16.33 -16.42
CA LEU A 291 0.39 17.51 -17.26
C LEU A 291 1.72 17.91 -17.93
N ASP A 292 2.87 17.57 -17.35
CA ASP A 292 4.19 17.76 -17.99
C ASP A 292 4.62 16.49 -18.73
N PRO A 293 4.66 16.48 -20.09
CA PRO A 293 5.16 15.34 -20.86
C PRO A 293 6.65 15.04 -20.61
N LYS A 294 7.41 15.99 -20.04
CA LYS A 294 8.81 15.81 -19.66
C LYS A 294 8.98 15.27 -18.24
N ARG A 295 7.90 15.00 -17.49
CA ARG A 295 7.98 14.39 -16.15
C ARG A 295 8.75 13.07 -16.24
N HIS A 296 9.73 12.88 -15.35
CA HIS A 296 10.61 11.71 -15.38
C HIS A 296 10.94 11.25 -13.97
N LEU A 297 10.50 10.03 -13.63
CA LEU A 297 10.96 9.33 -12.44
C LEU A 297 11.72 8.07 -12.86
N ARG A 298 12.56 7.56 -11.96
CA ARG A 298 13.17 6.24 -12.09
C ARG A 298 12.68 5.34 -10.96
N ARG A 299 12.17 4.16 -11.32
CA ARG A 299 11.63 3.17 -10.38
C ARG A 299 12.58 1.99 -10.21
N VAL A 300 12.69 1.50 -8.98
CA VAL A 300 13.30 0.20 -8.65
C VAL A 300 12.40 -0.55 -7.67
N ARG A 301 12.40 -1.87 -7.75
CA ARG A 301 11.65 -2.80 -6.90
C ARG A 301 12.61 -3.84 -6.35
N TRP A 302 12.48 -4.24 -5.09
CA TRP A 302 13.36 -5.24 -4.49
C TRP A 302 12.66 -6.05 -3.40
N HIS A 303 13.37 -7.06 -2.90
CA HIS A 303 12.88 -7.98 -1.86
C HIS A 303 11.55 -8.64 -2.25
N ALA A 304 11.55 -9.37 -3.37
CA ALA A 304 10.44 -10.22 -3.76
C ALA A 304 10.31 -11.38 -2.78
N VAL A 305 9.15 -11.47 -2.14
CA VAL A 305 8.82 -12.51 -1.15
C VAL A 305 7.42 -13.04 -1.44
N PRO A 306 7.14 -14.34 -1.20
CA PRO A 306 5.79 -14.87 -1.32
C PRO A 306 4.83 -14.02 -0.50
N PHE A 307 3.70 -13.64 -1.11
CA PHE A 307 2.75 -12.77 -0.44
C PHE A 307 2.19 -13.42 0.84
N GLY A 308 2.23 -12.68 1.95
CA GLY A 308 1.86 -13.16 3.29
C GLY A 308 2.97 -13.89 4.04
N MET A 309 4.12 -14.16 3.40
CA MET A 309 5.31 -14.69 4.07
C MET A 309 6.23 -13.54 4.50
N GLY A 310 6.80 -13.62 5.71
CA GLY A 310 7.69 -12.58 6.27
C GLY A 310 7.24 -11.97 7.61
N MET A 311 6.12 -12.43 8.18
CA MET A 311 5.64 -12.04 9.53
C MET A 311 6.36 -12.77 10.68
N GLY A 312 7.45 -13.47 10.39
CA GLY A 312 8.26 -14.15 11.39
C GLY A 312 9.06 -13.13 12.18
N VAL A 313 8.55 -12.78 13.37
CA VAL A 313 9.28 -12.15 14.46
C VAL A 313 10.69 -12.74 14.52
N CYS A 314 11.72 -11.89 14.37
CA CYS A 314 13.08 -12.25 14.74
C CYS A 314 13.10 -12.60 16.24
N HIS A 315 12.89 -13.87 16.58
CA HIS A 315 13.37 -14.39 17.84
C HIS A 315 14.87 -14.55 17.66
N GLY A 316 15.61 -13.70 18.36
CA GLY A 316 17.06 -13.73 18.36
C GLY A 316 17.58 -15.13 18.70
N VAL A 317 18.65 -15.50 18.02
CA VAL A 317 19.64 -16.44 18.54
C VAL A 317 20.85 -15.59 18.92
#